data_AF-A0A353RNZ1-F1
#
_entry.id   AF-A0A353RNZ1-F1
#
_cell.length_a   1.000
_cell.length_b   1.000
_cell.length_c   1.000
_cell.angle_alpha   90.00
_cell.angle_beta   90.00
_cell.angle_gamma   90.00
#
_symmetry.space_group_name_H-M   'P 1'
#
loop_
_entity.id
_entity.type
_entity.pdbx_description
1 polymer ?
#
loop_
_entity_poly.entity_id
_entity_poly.type
_entity_poly.pdbx_seq_one_letter_code
_entity_poly.pdbx_strand_id
1 'polypeptide(L)' 'LFALEAINTALETLADFTCNKEMHASIREAKDLSAAGVLIASLAALAVAIVVFLPKIL' A
#
# COMPACT_ATOMS: atom_id res chain seq x y z
N LEU A 1 -2.96 4.11 -7.13
CA LEU A 1 -3.22 4.16 -5.67
C LEU A 1 -4.38 3.27 -5.28
N PHE A 2 -5.60 3.55 -5.73
CA PHE A 2 -6.78 2.73 -5.43
C PHE A 2 -6.64 1.24 -5.74
N ALA A 3 -5.99 0.87 -6.86
CA ALA A 3 -5.72 -0.54 -7.17
C ALA A 3 -4.78 -1.20 -6.14
N LEU A 4 -3.76 -0.49 -5.67
CA LEU A 4 -2.81 -1.01 -4.68
C LEU A 4 -3.43 -1.08 -3.28
N GLU A 5 -4.30 -0.11 -2.95
CA GLU A 5 -5.08 -0.10 -1.71
C GLU A 5 -6.09 -1.26 -1.68
N ALA A 6 -6.79 -1.51 -2.79
CA ALA A 6 -7.68 -2.66 -2.94
C ALA A 6 -6.93 -4.00 -2.78
N ILE A 7 -5.71 -4.11 -3.33
CA ILE A 7 -4.84 -5.28 -3.14
C ILE A 7 -4.42 -5.41 -1.67
N ASN A 8 -4.04 -4.32 -1.01
CA ASN A 8 -3.68 -4.32 0.42
C ASN A 8 -4.84 -4.81 1.30
N THR A 9 -6.06 -4.30 1.07
CA THR A 9 -7.26 -4.75 1.79
C THR A 9 -7.61 -6.20 1.48
N ALA A 10 -7.44 -6.65 0.23
CA ALA A 10 -7.67 -8.04 -0.15
C ALA A 10 -6.67 -8.98 0.56
N LEU A 11 -5.39 -8.60 0.62
CA LEU A 11 -4.34 -9.35 1.31
C LEU A 11 -4.58 -9.39 2.82
N GLU A 12 -4.99 -8.26 3.41
CA GLU A 12 -5.37 -8.17 4.82
C GLU A 12 -6.54 -9.10 5.15
N THR A 13 -7.59 -9.09 4.32
CA THR A 13 -8.77 -9.94 4.48
C THR A 13 -8.42 -11.43 4.35
N LEU A 14 -7.59 -11.78 3.37
CA LEU A 14 -7.15 -13.16 3.13
C LEU A 14 -6.27 -13.68 4.27
N ALA A 15 -5.39 -12.83 4.82
CA ALA A 15 -4.57 -13.15 5.97
C ALA A 15 -5.40 -13.34 7.25
N ASP A 16 -6.40 -12.48 7.50
CA ASP A 16 -7.31 -12.60 8.64
C ASP A 16 -8.15 -13.89 8.57
N PHE A 17 -8.64 -14.23 7.37
CA PHE A 17 -9.38 -15.45 7.11
C PHE A 17 -8.51 -16.70 7.32
N THR A 18 -7.29 -16.71 6.80
CA THR A 18 -6.39 -17.87 6.87
C THR A 18 -5.95 -18.17 8.30
N CYS A 19 -5.76 -17.14 9.13
CA CYS A 19 -5.30 -17.30 10.51
C CYS A 19 -6.42 -17.34 11.55
N ASN A 20 -7.70 -17.34 11.15
CA ASN A 20 -8.83 -17.34 12.08
C ASN A 20 -8.72 -16.25 13.17
N LYS A 21 -8.25 -15.05 12.79
CA LYS A 21 -7.92 -13.92 13.68
C LYS A 21 -6.79 -14.13 14.71
N GLU A 22 -6.06 -15.24 14.65
CA GLU A 22 -4.83 -15.38 15.45
C GLU A 22 -3.69 -14.58 14.82
N MET A 23 -3.12 -13.64 15.56
CA MET A 23 -2.00 -12.85 15.05
C MET A 23 -0.69 -13.62 15.16
N HIS A 24 -0.22 -14.12 14.02
CA HIS A 24 1.16 -14.61 13.89
C HIS A 24 2.10 -13.45 13.50
N ALA A 25 3.30 -13.46 14.06
CA ALA A 25 4.33 -12.44 13.79
C ALA A 25 4.61 -12.28 12.29
N SER A 26 4.64 -13.39 11.55
CA SER A 26 4.86 -13.43 10.09
C SER A 26 3.76 -12.74 9.29
N ILE A 27 2.49 -12.82 9.75
CA ILE A 27 1.36 -12.17 9.07
C ILE A 27 1.38 -10.66 9.31
N ARG A 28 1.78 -10.21 10.50
CA ARG A 28 1.96 -8.77 10.76
C ARG A 28 3.01 -8.19 9.83
N GLU A 29 4.15 -8.86 9.69
CA GLU A 29 5.23 -8.41 8.80
C GLU A 29 4.77 -8.34 7.34
N ALA A 30 4.00 -9.33 6.87
CA ALA A 30 3.41 -9.31 5.53
C ALA A 30 2.41 -8.15 5.33
N LYS A 31 1.55 -7.86 6.32
CA LYS A 31 0.61 -6.73 6.29
C LYS A 31 1.36 -5.38 6.28
N ASP A 32 2.38 -5.24 7.12
CA ASP A 32 3.21 -4.04 7.19
C ASP A 32 3.96 -3.78 5.87
N LEU A 33 4.48 -4.84 5.23
CA LEU A 33 5.17 -4.74 3.94
C LEU A 33 4.21 -4.32 2.82
N SER A 34 2.99 -4.84 2.83
CA SER A 34 1.94 -4.46 1.87
C SER A 34 1.54 -3.00 2.02
N ALA A 35 1.35 -2.51 3.25
CA ALA A 35 1.07 -1.11 3.53
C ALA A 35 2.24 -0.18 3.12
N ALA A 36 3.48 -0.60 3.38
CA ALA A 36 4.67 0.12 2.93
C ALA A 36 4.74 0.24 1.39
N GLY A 37 4.32 -0.80 0.66
CA GLY A 37 4.24 -0.78 -0.80
C GLY A 37 3.28 0.30 -1.32
N VAL A 38 2.11 0.46 -0.70
CA VAL A 38 1.14 1.51 -1.06
C VAL A 38 1.71 2.90 -0.80
N LEU A 39 2.44 3.09 0.30
CA LEU A 39 3.08 4.35 0.66
C LEU A 39 4.18 4.75 -0.33
N ILE A 40 5.01 3.79 -0.77
CA ILE A 40 6.04 4.05 -1.79
C ILE A 40 5.39 4.44 -3.12
N ALA A 41 4.31 3.74 -3.51
CA ALA A 41 3.58 4.06 -4.73
C ALA A 41 2.91 5.45 -4.68
N SER A 42 2.45 5.90 -3.51
CA SER A 42 1.85 7.24 -3.35
C SER A 42 2.90 8.34 -3.44
N LEU A 43 4.07 8.10 -2.85
CA LEU A 43 5.19 9.03 -2.94
C LEU A 43 5.73 9.14 -4.38
N ALA A 44 5.81 8.02 -5.10
CA ALA A 44 6.18 8.01 -6.52
C ALA A 44 5.15 8.79 -7.37
N ALA A 45 3.86 8.58 -7.14
CA ALA A 45 2.81 9.33 -7.82
C ALA A 45 2.89 10.84 -7.53
N LEU A 46 3.19 11.21 -6.28
CA LEU A 46 3.42 12.61 -5.89
C LEU A 46 4.65 13.20 -6.61
N ALA A 47 5.76 12.48 -6.65
CA ALA A 47 6.97 12.92 -7.35
C ALA A 47 6.71 13.15 -8.85
N VAL A 48 5.99 12.24 -9.51
CA VAL A 48 5.58 12.41 -10.90
C VAL A 48 4.67 13.63 -11.07
N ALA A 49 3.71 13.83 -10.16
CA ALA A 49 2.85 15.01 -10.19
C ALA A 49 3.66 16.30 -10.07
N ILE A 50 4.64 16.36 -9.16
CA ILE A 50 5.52 17.52 -9.04
C ILE A 50 6.27 17.74 -10.36
N VAL A 51 6.93 16.72 -10.93
CA VAL A 51 7.69 16.89 -12.18
C VAL A 51 6.81 17.37 -13.35
N VAL A 52 5.56 16.91 -13.44
CA VAL A 52 4.65 17.26 -14.55
C VAL A 52 3.98 18.63 -14.33
N PHE A 53 3.54 18.94 -13.11
CA PHE A 53 2.76 20.15 -12.82
C PHE A 53 3.61 21.34 -12.38
N LEU A 54 4.75 21.13 -11.71
CA LEU A 54 5.64 22.21 -11.28
C LEU A 54 6.09 23.14 -12.43
N PRO A 55 6.55 22.66 -13.60
CA PRO A 55 6.93 23.54 -14.71
C PRO A 55 5.75 24.18 -15.45
N LYS A 56 4.51 23.75 -15.19
CA LYS A 56 3.31 24.37 -15.78
C LYS A 56 2.72 25.47 -14.90
N ILE A 57 3.08 25.49 -13.62
CA ILE A 57 2.55 26.44 -12.62
C ILE A 57 3.56 27.56 -12.36
N LEU A 58 4.87 27.28 -12.43
CA LEU A 58 5.96 28.28 -12.47
C LEU A 58 6.14 28.85 -13.87
#